data_AF-A0A7W4FFX1-F1
#
_entry.id   AF-A0A7W4FFX1-F1
#
_cell.length_a   1.000
_cell.length_b   1.000
_cell.length_c   1.000
_cell.angle_alpha   90.00
_cell.angle_beta   90.00
_cell.angle_gamma   90.00
#
_symmetry.space_group_name_H-M   'P 1'
#
loop_
_entity.id
_entity.type
_entity.pdbx_description
1 polymer ?
#
loop_
_entity_poly.entity_id
_entity_poly.type
_entity_poly.pdbx_seq_one_letter_code
_entity_poly.pdbx_strand_id
1 'polypeptide(L)'
;MQRLIKVILMVLLSIGLYGALTVSYLTVTDIAPCPTVVNIPACYLVTLGYLLMFGATLLAHNNKAKWFFIAGWTPVVLLAFVGSVFELNQGDICPKGSMGIALCYVSLSFAMLVAVLFALLNKINALKV
;
A
#
# COMPACT_ATOMS: atom_id res chain seq x y z
N MET A 1 23.29 6.74 -4.73
CA MET A 1 22.38 6.33 -3.63
C MET A 1 20.91 6.72 -3.85
N GLN A 2 20.55 8.01 -3.94
CA GLN A 2 19.13 8.43 -3.94
C GLN A 2 18.29 7.95 -5.13
N ARG A 3 18.86 7.95 -6.35
CA ARG A 3 18.15 7.40 -7.53
C ARG A 3 17.84 5.92 -7.35
N LEU A 4 18.74 5.17 -6.72
CA LEU A 4 18.61 3.74 -6.45
C LEU A 4 17.45 3.46 -5.48
N ILE A 5 17.35 4.21 -4.39
CA ILE A 5 16.24 4.09 -3.43
C ILE A 5 14.90 4.45 -4.08
N LYS A 6 14.85 5.51 -4.90
CA LYS A 6 13.64 5.87 -5.66
C LYS A 6 13.20 4.75 -6.61
N VAL A 7 14.14 4.11 -7.31
CA VAL A 7 13.86 2.97 -8.21
C VAL A 7 13.32 1.78 -7.42
N ILE A 8 13.95 1.41 -6.30
CA ILE A 8 13.47 0.31 -5.45
C ILE A 8 12.05 0.58 -4.94
N LEU A 9 11.78 1.81 -4.48
CA LEU A 9 10.47 2.22 -3.98
C LEU A 9 9.40 2.13 -5.09
N MET A 10 9.75 2.56 -6.31
CA MET A 10 8.89 2.47 -7.48
C MET A 10 8.57 1.01 -7.86
N VAL A 11 9.55 0.11 -7.80
CA VAL A 11 9.37 -1.33 -8.04
C VAL A 11 8.48 -1.96 -6.95
N LEU A 12 8.67 -1.62 -5.68
CA LEU A 12 7.79 -2.11 -4.61
C LEU A 12 6.34 -1.64 -4.82
N LEU A 13 6.16 -0.37 -5.17
CA LEU A 13 4.84 0.20 -5.42
C LEU A 13 4.15 -0.43 -6.63
N SER A 14 4.89 -0.72 -7.72
CA SER A 14 4.30 -1.38 -8.88
C SER A 14 3.87 -2.81 -8.58
N ILE A 15 4.66 -3.56 -7.80
CA ILE A 15 4.30 -4.90 -7.32
C ILE A 15 3.06 -4.83 -6.42
N GLY A 16 3.04 -3.89 -5.46
CA GLY A 16 1.91 -3.66 -4.56
C GLY A 16 0.63 -3.26 -5.31
N LEU A 17 0.75 -2.38 -6.30
CA LEU A 17 -0.35 -1.96 -7.16
C LEU A 17 -0.91 -3.12 -7.97
N TYR A 18 -0.05 -3.95 -8.58
CA TYR A 18 -0.46 -5.13 -9.33
C TYR A 18 -1.22 -6.13 -8.46
N GLY A 19 -0.71 -6.38 -7.24
CA GLY A 19 -1.41 -7.21 -6.25
C GLY A 19 -2.78 -6.63 -5.89
N ALA A 20 -2.84 -5.34 -5.56
CA ALA A 20 -4.09 -4.68 -5.18
C ALA A 20 -5.11 -4.66 -6.36
N LEU A 21 -4.66 -4.46 -7.60
CA LEU A 21 -5.51 -4.51 -8.79
C LEU A 21 -6.09 -5.91 -9.02
N THR A 22 -5.26 -6.94 -8.88
CA THR A 22 -5.67 -8.34 -9.05
C THR A 22 -6.76 -8.71 -8.04
N VAL A 23 -6.59 -8.29 -6.78
CA VAL A 23 -7.58 -8.52 -5.72
C VAL A 23 -8.86 -7.72 -5.95
N SER A 24 -8.75 -6.48 -6.44
CA SER A 24 -9.91 -5.68 -6.80
C SER A 24 -10.70 -6.31 -7.94
N TYR A 25 -10.03 -6.90 -8.94
CA TYR A 25 -10.67 -7.64 -10.02
C TYR A 25 -11.38 -8.90 -9.50
N LEU A 26 -10.74 -9.66 -8.61
CA LEU A 26 -11.33 -10.83 -7.94
C LEU A 26 -12.55 -10.49 -7.07
N THR A 27 -12.60 -9.26 -6.54
CA THR A 27 -13.75 -8.75 -5.80
C THR A 27 -14.94 -8.48 -6.71
N VAL A 28 -14.71 -8.00 -7.95
CA VAL A 28 -15.77 -7.75 -8.94
C VAL A 28 -16.35 -9.05 -9.47
N THR A 29 -15.56 -10.11 -9.54
CA THR A 29 -16.00 -11.43 -10.01
C THR A 29 -16.62 -12.30 -8.91
N ASP A 30 -16.80 -11.76 -7.69
CA ASP A 30 -17.31 -12.46 -6.50
C ASP A 30 -16.53 -13.73 -6.10
N ILE A 31 -15.31 -13.91 -6.61
CA ILE A 31 -14.47 -15.08 -6.33
C ILE A 31 -13.80 -14.93 -4.96
N ALA A 32 -13.41 -13.71 -4.60
CA ALA A 32 -12.75 -13.40 -3.33
C ALA A 32 -13.13 -11.98 -2.87
N PRO A 33 -14.33 -11.81 -2.28
CA PRO A 33 -14.84 -10.49 -1.93
C PRO A 33 -14.01 -9.85 -0.81
N CYS A 34 -13.58 -8.61 -1.02
CA CYS A 34 -12.96 -7.81 0.03
C CYS A 34 -14.02 -7.19 0.96
N PRO A 35 -13.67 -6.96 2.24
CA PRO A 35 -14.58 -6.34 3.18
C PRO A 35 -14.92 -4.92 2.72
N THR A 36 -16.19 -4.55 2.86
CA THR A 36 -16.68 -3.20 2.56
C THR A 36 -16.52 -2.33 3.80
N VAL A 37 -15.85 -1.20 3.64
CA VAL A 37 -15.71 -0.17 4.69
C VAL A 37 -16.51 1.02 4.19
N VAL A 38 -17.61 1.33 4.88
CA VAL A 38 -18.52 2.44 4.49
C VAL A 38 -19.01 2.30 3.04
N ASN A 39 -19.59 1.15 2.69
CA ASN A 39 -20.16 0.86 1.36
C ASN A 39 -19.16 0.78 0.18
N ILE A 40 -17.85 0.95 0.43
CA ILE A 40 -16.80 0.87 -0.60
C ILE A 40 -15.88 -0.33 -0.28
N PRO A 41 -15.53 -1.20 -1.24
CA PRO A 41 -14.61 -2.30 -0.98
C PRO A 41 -13.23 -1.76 -0.60
N ALA A 42 -12.67 -2.24 0.52
CA ALA A 42 -11.38 -1.76 1.03
C ALA A 42 -10.25 -1.89 -0.01
N CYS A 43 -10.35 -2.89 -0.90
CA CYS A 43 -9.39 -3.13 -1.98
C CYS A 43 -9.31 -1.99 -3.01
N TYR A 44 -10.41 -1.26 -3.26
CA TYR A 44 -10.39 -0.05 -4.08
C TYR A 44 -9.68 1.13 -3.41
N LEU A 45 -9.83 1.27 -2.10
CA LEU A 45 -9.15 2.32 -1.34
C LEU A 45 -7.63 2.05 -1.30
N VAL A 46 -7.23 0.78 -1.15
CA VAL A 46 -5.83 0.38 -1.16
C VAL A 46 -5.21 0.58 -2.54
N THR A 47 -5.90 0.20 -3.63
CA THR A 47 -5.41 0.47 -5.00
C THR A 47 -5.25 1.97 -5.27
N LEU A 48 -6.23 2.79 -4.89
CA LEU A 48 -6.13 4.25 -4.98
C LEU A 48 -4.96 4.80 -4.17
N GLY A 49 -4.73 4.29 -2.96
CA GLY A 49 -3.60 4.68 -2.11
C GLY A 49 -2.25 4.36 -2.76
N TYR A 50 -2.07 3.16 -3.30
CA TYR A 50 -0.85 2.78 -4.03
C TYR A 50 -0.65 3.63 -5.30
N LEU A 51 -1.72 3.95 -6.03
CA LEU A 51 -1.68 4.87 -7.18
C LEU A 51 -1.20 6.26 -6.77
N LEU A 52 -1.73 6.79 -5.66
CA LEU A 52 -1.34 8.09 -5.10
C LEU A 52 0.13 8.10 -4.67
N MET A 53 0.59 7.05 -3.98
CA MET A 53 2.01 6.91 -3.62
C MET A 53 2.89 6.86 -4.88
N PHE A 54 2.49 6.11 -5.90
CA PHE A 54 3.22 6.01 -7.15
C PHE A 54 3.35 7.37 -7.84
N GLY A 55 2.23 8.10 -7.96
CA GLY A 55 2.22 9.47 -8.48
C GLY A 55 3.08 10.44 -7.65
N ALA A 56 3.02 10.35 -6.32
CA ALA A 56 3.86 11.14 -5.43
C ALA A 56 5.36 10.84 -5.62
N THR A 57 5.71 9.59 -5.93
CA THR A 57 7.10 9.18 -6.16
C THR A 57 7.64 9.75 -7.48
N LEU A 58 6.79 9.89 -8.51
CA LEU A 58 7.12 10.57 -9.76
C LEU A 58 7.31 12.09 -9.56
N LEU A 59 6.49 12.70 -8.70
CA LEU A 59 6.50 14.13 -8.37
C LEU A 59 7.58 14.50 -7.33
N ALA A 60 8.49 13.58 -6.97
CA ALA A 60 9.47 13.67 -5.88
C ALA A 60 10.57 14.74 -6.04
N HIS A 61 10.32 15.77 -6.84
CA HIS A 61 11.12 16.99 -6.96
C HIS A 61 10.67 18.08 -5.97
N ASN A 62 9.40 18.07 -5.54
CA ASN A 62 8.84 19.13 -4.69
C ASN A 62 8.58 18.67 -3.26
N ASN A 63 8.75 19.56 -2.29
CA ASN A 63 8.47 19.29 -0.86
C ASN A 63 6.99 18.88 -0.63
N LYS A 64 6.09 19.26 -1.56
CA LYS A 64 4.68 18.85 -1.57
C LYS A 64 4.47 17.36 -1.85
N ALA A 65 5.37 16.72 -2.60
CA ALA A 65 5.27 15.28 -2.93
C ALA A 65 5.30 14.40 -1.67
N LYS A 66 6.00 14.87 -0.63
CA LYS A 66 6.03 14.24 0.69
C LYS A 66 4.65 14.15 1.33
N TRP A 67 3.91 15.25 1.25
CA TRP A 67 2.55 15.35 1.79
C TRP A 67 1.59 14.43 1.04
N PHE A 68 1.68 14.38 -0.30
CA PHE A 68 0.90 13.45 -1.11
C PHE A 68 1.20 11.98 -0.79
N PHE A 69 2.48 11.64 -0.59
CA PHE A 69 2.87 10.29 -0.24
C PHE A 69 2.30 9.87 1.12
N ILE A 70 2.40 10.73 2.13
CA ILE A 70 1.84 10.47 3.46
C ILE A 70 0.32 10.36 3.38
N ALA A 71 -0.35 11.26 2.64
CA ALA A 71 -1.79 11.23 2.46
C ALA A 71 -2.30 9.95 1.79
N GLY A 72 -1.56 9.39 0.82
CA GLY A 72 -1.87 8.08 0.23
C GLY A 72 -1.51 6.90 1.13
N TRP A 73 -0.49 7.04 1.98
CA TRP A 73 -0.01 5.99 2.87
C TRP A 73 -0.84 5.76 4.12
N THR A 74 -1.32 6.83 4.74
CA THR A 74 -2.17 6.76 5.92
C THR A 74 -3.40 5.85 5.72
N PRO A 75 -4.24 6.00 4.67
CA PRO A 75 -5.39 5.13 4.50
C PRO A 75 -5.01 3.67 4.21
N VAL A 76 -3.90 3.42 3.48
CA VAL A 76 -3.44 2.06 3.19
C VAL A 76 -3.02 1.33 4.46
N VAL A 77 -2.22 1.98 5.32
CA VAL A 77 -1.81 1.38 6.60
C VAL A 77 -2.98 1.21 7.54
N LEU A 78 -3.86 2.21 7.63
CA LEU A 78 -5.03 2.16 8.50
C LEU A 78 -5.94 0.98 8.13
N LEU A 79 -6.26 0.84 6.84
CA LEU A 79 -7.10 -0.26 6.36
C LEU A 79 -6.41 -1.62 6.50
N ALA A 80 -5.11 -1.71 6.22
CA ALA A 80 -4.36 -2.95 6.40
C ALA A 80 -4.30 -3.36 7.88
N PHE A 81 -4.13 -2.40 8.79
CA PHE A 81 -4.09 -2.66 10.23
C PHE A 81 -5.44 -3.13 10.75
N VAL A 82 -6.51 -2.41 10.41
CA VAL A 82 -7.88 -2.79 10.76
C VAL A 82 -8.20 -4.16 10.17
N GLY A 83 -7.91 -4.39 8.89
CA GLY A 83 -8.11 -5.69 8.22
C GLY A 83 -7.35 -6.84 8.90
N SER A 84 -6.10 -6.63 9.30
CA SER A 84 -5.32 -7.63 10.06
C SER A 84 -5.92 -7.91 11.44
N VAL A 85 -6.43 -6.90 12.15
CA VAL A 85 -7.09 -7.09 13.46
C VAL A 85 -8.41 -7.86 13.30
N PHE A 86 -9.21 -7.54 12.28
CA PHE A 86 -10.45 -8.27 12.00
C PHE A 86 -10.19 -9.71 11.58
N GLU A 87 -9.16 -9.94 10.77
CA GLU A 87 -8.74 -11.29 10.38
C GLU A 87 -8.32 -12.14 11.58
N LEU A 88 -7.67 -11.55 12.59
CA LEU A 88 -7.32 -12.26 13.83
C LEU A 88 -8.55 -12.62 14.67
N ASN A 89 -9.59 -11.81 14.64
CA ASN A 89 -10.72 -11.94 15.56
C ASN A 89 -11.87 -12.79 14.99
N GLN A 90 -12.12 -12.69 13.67
CA GLN A 90 -13.23 -13.36 13.00
C GLN A 90 -12.76 -14.45 12.03
N GLY A 91 -11.57 -14.30 11.45
CA GLY A 91 -11.07 -15.17 10.38
C GLY A 91 -11.83 -15.04 9.07
N ASP A 92 -11.14 -15.22 7.94
CA ASP A 92 -11.70 -15.19 6.58
C ASP A 92 -12.33 -13.85 6.15
N ILE A 93 -11.87 -12.76 6.75
CA ILE A 93 -12.25 -11.39 6.36
C ILE A 93 -11.42 -10.93 5.17
N CYS A 94 -10.15 -11.33 5.10
CA CYS A 94 -9.27 -10.96 3.99
C CYS A 94 -9.12 -12.12 3.01
N PRO A 95 -9.12 -11.84 1.70
CA PRO A 95 -8.87 -12.88 0.72
C PRO A 95 -7.49 -13.50 0.97
N LYS A 96 -7.44 -14.83 0.96
CA LYS A 96 -6.20 -15.59 1.11
C LYS A 96 -5.59 -15.78 -0.27
N GLY A 97 -4.28 -15.55 -0.38
CA GLY A 97 -3.54 -15.87 -1.60
C GLY A 97 -3.47 -17.38 -1.83
N SER A 98 -2.87 -17.79 -2.95
CA SER A 98 -2.64 -19.20 -3.31
C SER A 98 -1.82 -19.99 -2.27
N MET A 99 -1.09 -19.31 -1.38
CA MET A 99 -0.37 -19.92 -0.25
C MET A 99 -1.17 -19.93 1.06
N GLY A 100 -2.45 -19.54 1.07
CA GLY A 100 -3.28 -19.47 2.29
C GLY A 100 -3.01 -18.27 3.20
N ILE A 101 -2.13 -17.34 2.79
CA ILE A 101 -1.78 -16.15 3.57
C ILE A 101 -2.78 -15.03 3.28
N ALA A 102 -3.32 -14.42 4.34
CA ALA A 102 -4.21 -13.27 4.23
C ALA A 102 -3.50 -12.07 3.59
N LEU A 103 -4.08 -11.55 2.51
CA LEU A 103 -3.51 -10.46 1.73
C LEU A 103 -3.36 -9.15 2.53
N CYS A 104 -4.14 -8.98 3.60
CA CYS A 104 -4.05 -7.84 4.51
C CYS A 104 -2.69 -7.77 5.24
N TYR A 105 -2.12 -8.92 5.65
CA TYR A 105 -0.77 -8.95 6.24
C TYR A 105 0.32 -8.61 5.22
N VAL A 106 0.15 -9.06 3.99
CA VAL A 106 1.09 -8.76 2.90
C VAL A 106 1.06 -7.25 2.62
N SER A 107 -0.14 -6.66 2.51
CA SER A 107 -0.27 -5.22 2.30
C SER A 107 0.30 -4.40 3.48
N LEU A 108 0.09 -4.86 4.72
CA LEU A 108 0.64 -4.21 5.91
C LEU A 108 2.17 -4.23 5.92
N SER A 109 2.77 -5.38 5.59
CA SER A 109 4.22 -5.51 5.52
C SER A 109 4.82 -4.65 4.40
N PHE A 110 4.19 -4.62 3.21
CA PHE A 110 4.58 -3.73 2.12
C PHE A 110 4.48 -2.25 2.50
N ALA A 111 3.37 -1.85 3.13
CA ALA A 111 3.16 -0.47 3.54
C ALA A 111 4.21 -0.01 4.57
N MET A 112 4.60 -0.89 5.51
CA MET A 112 5.70 -0.62 6.45
C MET A 112 7.05 -0.50 5.73
N LEU A 113 7.34 -1.41 4.81
CA LEU A 113 8.60 -1.42 4.05
C LEU A 113 8.75 -0.14 3.22
N VAL A 114 7.67 0.27 2.55
CA VAL A 114 7.58 1.51 1.77
C VAL A 114 7.77 2.75 2.65
N ALA A 115 7.19 2.77 3.86
CA ALA A 115 7.36 3.87 4.82
C ALA A 115 8.81 4.02 5.30
N VAL A 116 9.46 2.90 5.64
CA VAL A 116 10.85 2.88 6.09
C VAL A 116 11.77 3.35 4.96
N LEU A 117 11.56 2.87 3.73
CA LEU A 117 12.33 3.32 2.57
C LEU A 117 12.18 4.82 2.32
N PHE A 118 10.96 5.33 2.44
CA PHE A 118 10.66 6.75 2.26
C PHE A 118 11.31 7.62 3.35
N ALA A 119 11.25 7.18 4.61
CA ALA A 119 11.92 7.84 5.72
C ALA A 119 13.45 7.88 5.55
N LEU A 120 14.05 6.77 5.08
CA LEU A 120 15.47 6.69 4.74
C LEU A 120 15.85 7.64 3.60
N LEU A 121 15.07 7.67 2.51
CA LEU A 121 15.30 8.58 1.38
C LEU A 121 15.31 10.03 1.85
N ASN A 122 14.38 10.36 2.75
CA ASN A 122 14.26 11.70 3.30
C ASN A 122 15.43 12.08 4.23
N LYS A 123 15.87 11.17 5.10
CA LYS A 123 17.08 11.40 5.92
C LYS A 123 18.33 11.62 5.05
N ILE A 124 18.49 10.84 3.99
CA ILE A 124 19.63 10.99 3.06
C ILE A 124 19.57 12.34 2.32
N ASN A 125 18.38 12.82 1.95
CA ASN A 125 18.20 14.16 1.41
C ASN A 125 18.61 15.25 2.41
N ALA A 126 18.24 15.09 3.69
CA ALA A 126 18.55 16.08 4.73
C ALA A 126 20.03 16.13 5.13
N LEU A 127 20.76 15.01 5.03
CA LEU A 127 22.20 14.93 5.31
C LEU A 127 23.10 15.51 4.21
N LYS A 128 22.52 15.86 3.07
CA LYS A 128 23.24 16.45 1.93
C LYS A 128 23.19 17.99 1.93
N VAL A 129 22.72 18.58 3.03
CA VAL A 129 22.72 20.03 3.30
C VAL A 129 24.05 20.42 3.91
#